data_AF-A0A3Q8URX8-F1
#
_entry.id   AF-A0A3Q8URX8-F1
#
_cell.length_a   1.000
_cell.length_b   1.000
_cell.length_c   1.000
_cell.angle_alpha   90.00
_cell.angle_beta   90.00
_cell.angle_gamma   90.00
#
_symmetry.space_group_name_H-M   'P 1'
#
loop_
_entity.id
_entity.type
_entity.pdbx_description
1 polymer ?
#
loop_
_entity_poly.entity_id
_entity_poly.type
_entity_poly.pdbx_seq_one_letter_code
_entity_poly.pdbx_strand_id
1 'polypeptide(L)' 'MVARQLAAQTVPTAGGNVVSSDKIGAASGVASLGTDSKVPQAQIPTPKITVGITAPSSPAVGDVWIDTN' A
#
# COMPACT_ATOMS: atom_id res chain seq x y z
N MET A 1 32.03 -12.22 -25.99
CA MET A 1 31.43 -11.13 -25.20
C MET A 1 30.21 -11.71 -24.51
N VAL A 2 30.23 -11.85 -23.18
CA VAL A 2 29.12 -12.46 -22.42
C VAL A 2 28.04 -11.42 -22.20
N ALA A 3 26.86 -11.64 -22.75
CA ALA A 3 25.68 -10.80 -22.51
C ALA A 3 25.30 -10.89 -21.03
N ARG A 4 25.49 -9.80 -20.29
CA ARG A 4 24.92 -9.68 -18.93
C ARG A 4 23.41 -9.50 -19.10
N GLN A 5 22.66 -10.46 -18.57
CA GLN A 5 21.20 -10.47 -18.54
C GLN A 5 20.68 -9.16 -17.91
N LEU A 6 19.99 -8.35 -18.71
CA LEU A 6 19.35 -7.11 -18.31
C LEU A 6 18.03 -7.46 -17.59
N ALA A 7 18.10 -7.85 -16.32
CA ALA A 7 16.90 -7.94 -15.49
C ALA A 7 16.36 -6.52 -15.31
N ALA A 8 15.09 -6.32 -15.68
CA ALA A 8 14.44 -5.03 -15.78
C ALA A 8 14.63 -4.15 -14.53
N GLN A 9 15.39 -3.07 -14.67
CA GLN A 9 15.28 -1.91 -13.79
C GLN A 9 15.58 -0.63 -14.58
N THR A 10 14.73 -0.31 -15.54
CA THR A 10 14.64 1.05 -16.06
C THR A 10 13.78 1.85 -15.10
N VAL A 11 14.42 2.68 -14.29
CA VAL A 11 13.75 3.79 -13.58
C VAL A 11 13.81 4.99 -14.52
N PRO A 12 12.71 5.43 -15.16
CA PRO A 12 12.65 6.79 -15.62
C PRO A 12 11.91 7.62 -14.58
N THR A 13 12.59 8.67 -14.11
CA THR A 13 12.07 9.88 -13.45
C THR A 13 12.49 10.07 -11.98
N ALA A 14 13.45 11.00 -11.82
CA ALA A 14 13.80 11.80 -10.64
C ALA A 14 14.41 11.11 -9.39
N GLY A 15 15.72 10.85 -9.43
CA GLY A 15 16.66 11.11 -8.31
C GLY A 15 16.38 10.55 -6.89
N GLY A 16 15.49 9.59 -6.70
CA GLY A 16 15.11 9.03 -5.40
C GLY A 16 15.57 7.59 -5.19
N ASN A 17 15.72 7.21 -3.91
CA ASN A 17 16.07 5.89 -3.40
C ASN A 17 15.38 4.75 -4.20
N VAL A 18 16.16 3.80 -4.72
CA VAL A 18 15.62 2.68 -5.52
C VAL A 18 14.79 1.77 -4.61
N VAL A 19 13.49 1.70 -4.87
CA VAL A 19 12.59 0.76 -4.20
C VAL A 19 12.61 -0.56 -4.98
N SER A 20 12.79 -1.68 -4.28
CA SER A 20 12.65 -3.02 -4.87
C SER A 20 11.20 -3.23 -5.38
N SER A 21 11.04 -3.81 -6.57
CA SER A 21 9.72 -4.04 -7.19
C SER A 21 8.74 -4.79 -6.28
N ASP A 22 9.25 -5.73 -5.48
CA ASP A 22 8.47 -6.57 -4.57
C ASP A 22 7.87 -5.78 -3.38
N LYS A 23 8.31 -4.54 -3.19
CA LYS A 23 7.84 -3.62 -2.14
C LYS A 23 6.84 -2.60 -2.66
N ILE A 24 6.63 -2.52 -3.98
CA ILE A 24 5.68 -1.59 -4.59
C ILE A 24 4.29 -2.23 -4.58
N GLY A 25 3.33 -1.61 -3.89
CA GLY A 25 1.96 -2.10 -3.80
C GLY A 25 1.76 -3.34 -2.92
N ALA A 26 2.82 -3.83 -2.27
CA ALA A 26 2.71 -4.84 -1.22
C ALA A 26 2.13 -4.23 0.06
N ALA A 27 1.46 -5.05 0.87
CA ALA A 27 1.06 -4.65 2.23
C ALA A 27 2.30 -4.20 3.02
N SER A 28 2.19 -3.05 3.71
CA SER A 28 3.30 -2.42 4.44
C SER A 28 4.50 -1.98 3.56
N GLY A 29 4.33 -1.92 2.24
CA GLY A 29 5.31 -1.41 1.29
C GLY A 29 5.12 0.07 0.96
N VAL A 30 5.57 0.47 -0.23
CA VAL A 30 5.31 1.81 -0.77
C VAL A 30 4.11 1.76 -1.72
N ALA A 31 3.29 2.82 -1.69
CA ALA A 31 2.19 2.96 -2.64
C ALA A 31 2.74 3.21 -4.06
N SER A 32 2.14 2.58 -5.07
CA SER A 32 2.39 2.96 -6.46
C SER A 32 1.52 4.15 -6.85
N LEU A 33 1.99 5.00 -7.75
CA LEU A 33 1.14 5.99 -8.41
C LEU A 33 0.57 5.42 -9.71
N GLY A 34 -0.72 5.61 -9.93
CA GLY A 34 -1.40 5.31 -11.19
C GLY A 34 -1.09 6.35 -12.27
N THR A 35 -1.67 6.18 -13.46
CA THR A 35 -1.53 7.12 -14.58
C THR A 35 -2.09 8.51 -14.28
N ASP A 36 -3.01 8.59 -13.32
CA ASP A 36 -3.59 9.82 -12.78
C ASP A 36 -2.73 10.44 -11.66
N SER A 37 -1.53 9.90 -11.40
CA SER A 37 -0.62 10.31 -10.31
C SER A 37 -1.23 10.15 -8.91
N LYS A 38 -2.24 9.29 -8.75
CA LYS A 38 -2.86 8.98 -7.45
C LYS A 38 -2.56 7.55 -7.02
N VAL A 39 -2.77 7.25 -5.75
CA VAL A 39 -2.70 5.87 -5.26
C VAL A 39 -3.91 5.09 -5.79
N PRO A 40 -3.72 3.95 -6.48
CA PRO A 40 -4.80 3.11 -6.95
C PRO A 40 -5.70 2.60 -5.81
N GLN A 41 -7.01 2.55 -6.04
CA GLN A 41 -7.98 2.13 -5.01
C GLN A 41 -7.73 0.73 -4.46
N ALA A 42 -7.18 -0.19 -5.27
CA ALA A 42 -6.82 -1.53 -4.84
C ALA A 42 -5.76 -1.56 -3.72
N GLN A 43 -5.02 -0.45 -3.52
CA GLN A 43 -4.02 -0.30 -2.45
C GLN A 43 -4.55 0.46 -1.24
N ILE A 44 -5.78 0.98 -1.30
CA ILE A 44 -6.42 1.67 -0.18
C ILE A 44 -7.16 0.63 0.67
N PRO A 45 -6.75 0.41 1.93
CA PRO A 45 -7.48 -0.49 2.82
C PRO A 45 -8.90 0.01 3.05
N THR A 46 -9.87 -0.90 3.06
CA THR A 46 -11.25 -0.57 3.44
C THR A 46 -11.42 -0.84 4.95
N PRO A 47 -11.74 0.19 5.76
CA PRO A 47 -11.90 0.00 7.20
C PRO A 47 -13.17 -0.79 7.50
N LYS A 48 -13.12 -1.70 8.47
CA LYS A 48 -14.35 -2.26 9.04
C LYS A 48 -14.91 -1.24 10.03
N ILE A 49 -16.18 -0.89 9.86
CA ILE A 49 -16.89 -0.01 10.80
C ILE A 49 -17.69 -0.89 11.75
N THR A 50 -17.45 -0.76 13.06
CA THR A 50 -18.26 -1.41 14.09
C THR A 50 -18.86 -0.36 15.02
N VAL A 51 -20.12 -0.53 15.42
CA VAL A 51 -20.84 0.41 16.28
C VAL A 51 -21.25 -0.31 17.58
N GLY A 52 -21.01 0.31 18.73
CA GLY A 52 -21.46 -0.22 20.03
C GLY A 52 -20.73 0.40 21.22
N ILE A 53 -21.21 0.13 22.43
CA ILE A 53 -20.65 0.66 23.70
C ILE A 53 -19.50 -0.18 24.29
N THR A 54 -19.17 -1.31 23.66
CA THR A 54 -18.05 -2.18 24.04
C THR A 54 -17.20 -2.45 22.81
N ALA A 55 -15.89 -2.42 22.98
CA ALA A 55 -14.95 -2.66 21.88
C ALA A 55 -15.19 -4.04 21.22
N PRO A 56 -15.03 -4.15 19.89
CA PRO A 56 -15.14 -5.44 19.19
C PRO A 56 -14.12 -6.46 19.73
N SER A 57 -14.46 -7.76 19.73
CA SER A 57 -13.59 -8.84 20.23
C SER A 57 -12.38 -9.15 19.33
N SER A 58 -12.30 -8.55 18.15
CA SER A 58 -11.18 -8.70 17.21
C SER A 58 -11.04 -7.43 16.36
N PRO A 59 -10.51 -6.33 16.93
CA PRO A 59 -10.26 -5.12 16.18
C PRO A 59 -8.94 -5.26 15.40
N ALA A 60 -8.93 -4.87 14.12
CA ALA A 60 -7.71 -4.77 13.32
C ALA A 60 -7.25 -3.31 13.22
N VAL A 61 -5.94 -3.10 12.97
CA VAL A 61 -5.41 -1.76 12.69
C VAL A 61 -6.10 -1.20 11.45
N GLY A 62 -6.66 0.01 11.58
CA GLY A 62 -7.42 0.67 10.51
C GLY A 62 -8.92 0.47 10.60
N ASP A 63 -9.42 -0.37 11.50
CA ASP A 63 -10.86 -0.43 11.78
C ASP A 63 -11.32 0.81 12.55
N VAL A 64 -12.57 1.19 12.34
CA VAL A 64 -13.21 2.31 13.04
C VAL A 64 -14.25 1.76 14.00
N TRP A 65 -14.11 2.11 15.28
CA TRP A 65 -15.13 1.85 16.28
C TRP A 65 -15.89 3.14 16.59
N ILE A 66 -17.21 3.10 16.41
CA ILE A 66 -18.11 4.19 16.75
C ILE A 66 -18.73 3.87 18.12
N ASP A 67 -18.31 4.64 19.13
CA ASP A 67 -18.93 4.65 20.44
C ASP A 67 -20.28 5.39 20.36
N THR A 68 -21.28 4.89 21.08
CA THR A 68 -22.64 5.43 21.10
C THR A 68 -23.14 5.78 22.50
N ASN A 69 -22.24 5.96 23.48
CA ASN A 69 -22.62 6.47 24.80
C ASN A 69 -22.85 7.98 24.81
#